data_AF-F3MIS5-F1
#
_entry.id   AF-F3MIS5-F1
#
_cell.length_a   1.000
_cell.length_b   1.000
_cell.length_c   1.000
_cell.angle_alpha   90.00
_cell.angle_beta   90.00
_cell.angle_gamma   90.00
#
_symmetry.space_group_name_H-M   'P 1'
#
loop_
_entity.id
_entity.type
_entity.pdbx_description
1 polymer ?
#
loop_
_entity_poly.entity_id
_entity_poly.type
_entity_poly.pdbx_seq_one_letter_code
_entity_poly.pdbx_strand_id
1 'polypeptide(L)'
;MKIWWKSRKKEEETYITAEEQERMWHVFLDVQRSQMEWERAHLLFQEATGQDQIDYAIYMLEAAERKYQMNLKQAKQLNLDGARMQYIEQKRENG
;
A
#
# COMPACT_ATOMS: atom_id res chain seq x y z
N MET A 1 36.89 -20.48 9.04
CA MET A 1 35.66 -20.11 9.79
C MET A 1 35.96 -18.94 10.71
N LYS A 2 35.28 -17.81 10.51
CA LYS A 2 35.08 -16.71 11.49
C LYS A 2 34.03 -15.79 10.87
N ILE A 3 32.75 -16.05 11.19
CA ILE A 3 31.62 -15.20 10.82
C ILE A 3 31.64 -14.04 11.81
N TRP A 4 32.16 -12.90 11.38
CA TRP A 4 32.18 -11.66 12.14
C TRP A 4 31.14 -10.70 11.56
N TRP A 5 30.40 -10.06 12.46
CA TRP A 5 29.44 -8.97 12.25
C TRP A 5 28.03 -9.36 11.76
N LYS A 6 27.25 -9.97 12.65
CA LYS A 6 25.84 -9.55 12.77
C LYS A 6 25.87 -8.11 13.29
N SER A 7 25.79 -7.14 12.37
CA SER A 7 25.50 -5.75 12.70
C SER A 7 24.14 -5.72 13.41
N ARG A 8 24.21 -5.63 14.74
CA ARG A 8 23.13 -5.17 15.60
C ARG A 8 22.81 -3.74 15.16
N LYS A 9 21.89 -3.59 14.19
CA LYS A 9 21.24 -2.31 13.92
C LYS A 9 20.55 -1.93 15.22
N LYS A 10 21.21 -1.02 15.94
CA LYS A 10 20.64 -0.27 17.05
C LYS A 10 19.39 0.38 16.48
N GLU A 11 18.23 0.03 17.02
CA GLU A 11 16.99 0.78 16.83
C GLU A 11 17.24 2.17 17.42
N GLU A 12 17.70 3.08 16.59
CA GLU A 12 17.46 4.50 16.82
C GLU A 12 15.95 4.66 16.73
N GLU A 13 15.28 4.87 17.87
CA GLU A 13 13.92 5.37 17.88
C GLU A 13 13.95 6.74 17.21
N THR A 14 13.77 6.75 15.89
CA THR A 14 13.61 7.99 15.13
C THR A 14 12.31 8.63 15.62
N TYR A 15 12.42 9.79 16.26
CA TYR A 15 11.26 10.58 16.67
C TYR A 15 10.54 11.04 15.39
N ILE A 16 9.45 10.38 15.04
CA ILE A 16 8.59 10.75 13.90
C ILE A 16 7.65 11.85 14.37
N THR A 17 7.66 12.99 13.68
CA THR A 17 6.76 14.12 13.96
C THR A 17 5.29 13.74 13.73
N ALA A 18 4.35 14.48 14.34
CA ALA A 18 2.92 14.26 14.11
C ALA A 18 2.55 14.43 12.63
N GLU A 19 3.17 15.38 11.93
CA GLU A 19 2.97 15.61 10.50
C GLU A 19 3.44 14.42 9.65
N GLU A 20 4.61 13.85 9.97
CA GLU A 20 5.11 12.65 9.29
C GLU A 20 4.23 11.43 9.57
N GLN A 21 3.74 11.26 10.81
CA GLN A 21 2.80 10.20 11.14
C GLN A 21 1.50 10.31 10.33
N GLU A 22 0.97 11.53 10.17
CA GLU A 22 -0.24 11.74 9.39
C GLU A 22 0.00 11.55 7.89
N ARG A 23 1.16 11.97 7.38
CA ARG A 23 1.58 11.66 6.01
C ARG A 23 1.65 10.15 5.76
N MET A 24 2.27 9.41 6.68
CA MET A 24 2.35 7.94 6.61
C MET A 24 0.96 7.31 6.64
N TRP A 25 0.05 7.84 7.46
CA TRP A 25 -1.34 7.42 7.52
C TRP A 25 -2.07 7.62 6.19
N HIS A 26 -1.96 8.79 5.57
CA HIS A 26 -2.56 9.05 4.26
C HIS A 26 -2.05 8.10 3.18
N VAL A 27 -0.73 7.89 3.12
CA VAL A 27 -0.15 6.96 2.13
C VAL A 27 -0.60 5.52 2.37
N PHE A 28 -0.76 5.10 3.62
CA PHE A 28 -1.33 3.79 3.96
C PHE A 28 -2.77 3.65 3.44
N LEU A 29 -3.62 4.65 3.67
CA LEU A 29 -5.00 4.66 3.16
C LEU A 29 -5.05 4.67 1.63
N ASP A 30 -4.15 5.39 0.97
CA ASP A 30 -4.05 5.42 -0.49
C ASP A 30 -3.66 4.05 -1.06
N VAL A 31 -2.74 3.33 -0.39
CA VAL A 31 -2.39 1.95 -0.73
C VAL A 31 -3.61 1.05 -0.60
N GLN A 32 -4.30 1.02 0.55
CA GLN A 32 -5.50 0.20 0.75
C GLN A 32 -6.59 0.50 -0.28
N ARG A 33 -6.87 1.79 -0.53
CA ARG A 33 -7.89 2.19 -1.50
C ARG A 33 -7.55 1.72 -2.92
N SER A 34 -6.32 1.95 -3.35
CA SER A 34 -5.87 1.55 -4.68
C SER A 34 -5.80 0.03 -4.85
N GLN A 35 -5.48 -0.72 -3.79
CA GLN A 35 -5.59 -2.18 -3.78
C GLN A 35 -7.04 -2.62 -3.99
N MET A 36 -7.99 -2.07 -3.23
CA MET A 36 -9.41 -2.39 -3.38
C MET A 36 -9.95 -2.02 -4.77
N GLU A 37 -9.52 -0.89 -5.34
CA GLU A 37 -9.85 -0.52 -6.72
C GLU A 37 -9.31 -1.52 -7.74
N TRP A 38 -8.07 -2.00 -7.56
CA TRP A 38 -7.47 -3.02 -8.40
C TRP A 38 -8.20 -4.36 -8.30
N GLU A 39 -8.56 -4.80 -7.10
CA GLU A 39 -9.36 -6.02 -6.88
C GLU A 39 -10.74 -5.90 -7.56
N ARG A 40 -11.39 -4.75 -7.47
CA ARG A 40 -12.66 -4.49 -8.17
C ARG A 40 -12.52 -4.50 -9.68
N ALA A 41 -11.46 -3.88 -10.22
CA ALA A 41 -11.20 -3.89 -11.66
C ALA A 41 -10.89 -5.31 -12.17
N HIS A 42 -10.25 -6.13 -11.35
CA HIS A 42 -10.02 -7.54 -11.65
C HIS A 42 -11.33 -8.33 -11.73
N LEU A 43 -12.26 -8.11 -10.78
CA LEU A 43 -13.59 -8.72 -10.83
C LEU A 43 -14.37 -8.27 -12.08
N LEU A 44 -14.35 -6.97 -12.39
CA LEU A 44 -14.97 -6.42 -13.61
C LEU A 44 -14.44 -7.11 -14.87
N PHE A 45 -13.13 -7.33 -14.96
CA PHE A 45 -12.51 -8.04 -16.08
C PHE A 45 -12.96 -9.51 -16.17
N GLN A 46 -13.11 -10.19 -15.03
CA GLN A 46 -13.60 -11.58 -15.01
C GLN A 46 -15.06 -11.72 -15.44
N GLU A 47 -15.88 -10.70 -15.21
CA GLU A 47 -17.31 -10.69 -15.55
C GLU A 47 -17.59 -10.17 -16.97
N ALA A 48 -16.62 -9.53 -17.62
CA ALA A 48 -16.78 -8.95 -18.95
C ALA A 48 -16.92 -10.03 -20.05
N THR A 49 -18.04 -10.01 -20.78
CA THR A 49 -18.31 -10.99 -21.86
C THR A 49 -18.40 -10.36 -23.25
N GLY A 50 -18.74 -9.07 -23.34
CA GLY A 50 -18.81 -8.34 -24.61
C GLY A 50 -17.49 -7.71 -25.00
N GLN A 51 -17.18 -7.60 -26.30
CA GLN A 51 -15.93 -7.00 -26.78
C GLN A 51 -15.67 -5.62 -26.16
N ASP A 52 -16.63 -4.71 -26.23
CA ASP A 52 -16.50 -3.36 -25.65
C ASP A 52 -16.35 -3.39 -24.11
N GLN A 53 -16.98 -4.37 -23.45
CA GLN A 53 -16.88 -4.54 -21.99
C GLN A 53 -15.50 -5.05 -21.61
N ILE A 54 -14.91 -5.94 -22.41
CA ILE A 54 -13.56 -6.47 -22.23
C ILE A 54 -12.55 -5.34 -22.41
N ASP A 55 -12.68 -4.54 -23.48
CA ASP A 55 -11.80 -3.40 -23.73
C ASP A 55 -11.86 -2.38 -22.58
N TYR A 56 -13.07 -2.07 -22.10
CA TYR A 56 -13.26 -1.20 -20.94
C TYR A 56 -12.64 -1.80 -19.66
N ALA A 57 -12.86 -3.09 -19.41
CA ALA A 57 -12.34 -3.74 -18.21
C ALA A 57 -10.80 -3.81 -18.20
N ILE A 58 -10.18 -4.06 -19.36
CA ILE A 58 -8.71 -4.00 -19.51
C ILE A 58 -8.20 -2.60 -19.16
N TYR A 59 -8.80 -1.56 -19.76
CA TYR A 59 -8.42 -0.18 -19.48
C TYR A 59 -8.51 0.17 -17.98
N MET A 60 -9.61 -0.22 -17.33
CA MET A 60 -9.81 0.02 -15.91
C MET A 60 -8.81 -0.76 -15.04
N LEU A 61 -8.52 -2.01 -15.39
CA LEU A 61 -7.56 -2.85 -14.67
C LEU A 61 -6.14 -2.27 -14.75
N GLU A 62 -5.70 -1.88 -15.94
CA GLU A 62 -4.38 -1.26 -16.15
C GLU A 62 -4.26 0.07 -15.38
N ALA A 63 -5.30 0.90 -15.41
CA ALA A 63 -5.32 2.17 -14.68
C ALA A 63 -5.25 1.96 -13.15
N ALA A 64 -6.05 1.03 -12.62
CA ALA A 64 -6.05 0.70 -11.20
C ALA A 64 -4.72 0.08 -10.76
N GLU A 65 -4.15 -0.83 -11.55
CA GLU A 65 -2.83 -1.42 -11.27
C GLU A 65 -1.74 -0.33 -11.24
N ARG A 66 -1.73 0.57 -12.22
CA ARG A 66 -0.74 1.65 -12.28
C ARG A 66 -0.81 2.56 -11.06
N LYS A 67 -2.03 2.92 -10.64
CA LYS A 67 -2.27 3.71 -9.43
C LYS A 67 -1.79 2.96 -8.17
N TYR A 68 -2.10 1.67 -8.06
CA TYR A 68 -1.66 0.85 -6.94
C TYR A 68 -0.14 0.75 -6.85
N GLN A 69 0.54 0.50 -7.97
CA GLN A 69 2.01 0.49 -8.05
C GLN A 69 2.64 1.83 -7.63
N MET A 70 2.04 2.96 -8.01
CA MET A 70 2.51 4.28 -7.60
C MET A 70 2.39 4.48 -6.08
N ASN A 71 1.26 4.08 -5.48
CA ASN A 71 1.04 4.18 -4.04
C ASN A 71 1.97 3.25 -3.26
N LEU A 72 2.20 2.02 -3.74
CA LEU A 72 3.19 1.09 -3.16
C LEU A 72 4.61 1.68 -3.19
N LYS A 73 4.97 2.36 -4.28
CA LYS A 73 6.28 3.02 -4.39
C LYS A 73 6.41 4.16 -3.38
N GLN A 74 5.37 4.96 -3.19
CA GLN A 74 5.34 6.01 -2.15
C GLN A 74 5.46 5.40 -0.75
N ALA A 75 4.73 4.32 -0.47
CA ALA A 75 4.80 3.63 0.81
C ALA A 75 6.23 3.12 1.11
N LYS A 76 6.88 2.53 0.10
CA LYS A 76 8.27 2.08 0.21
C LYS A 76 9.24 3.23 0.47
N GLN A 77 9.04 4.39 -0.15
CA GLN A 77 9.88 5.58 0.08
C GLN A 77 9.76 6.10 1.51
N LEU A 78 8.60 5.94 2.15
CA LEU A 78 8.37 6.30 3.56
C LEU A 78 8.77 5.20 4.55
N ASN A 79 9.32 4.06 4.09
CA ASN A 79 9.58 2.87 4.91
C ASN A 79 8.36 2.46 5.75
N LEU A 80 7.17 2.54 5.14
CA LEU A 80 5.93 2.16 5.79
C LEU A 80 5.96 0.67 6.15
N ASP A 81 5.73 0.37 7.43
CA ASP A 81 5.51 -0.98 7.94
C ASP A 81 4.00 -1.26 7.99
N GLY A 82 3.52 -2.11 7.08
CA GLY A 82 2.10 -2.44 6.98
C GLY A 82 1.50 -3.01 8.27
N ALA A 83 2.26 -3.81 9.03
CA ALA A 83 1.77 -4.39 10.28
C ALA A 83 1.59 -3.31 11.36
N ARG A 84 2.53 -2.36 11.42
CA ARG A 84 2.42 -1.20 12.31
C ARG A 84 1.22 -0.32 11.94
N MET A 85 0.99 -0.09 10.66
CA MET A 85 -0.14 0.75 10.21
C MET A 85 -1.49 0.10 10.49
N GLN A 86 -1.63 -1.21 10.29
CA GLN A 86 -2.85 -1.95 10.66
C GLN A 86 -3.14 -1.88 12.16
N TYR A 87 -2.12 -1.93 13.00
CA TYR A 87 -2.28 -1.72 14.44
C TYR A 87 -2.76 -0.30 14.79
N ILE A 88 -2.23 0.71 14.10
CA ILE A 88 -2.65 2.11 14.27
C ILE A 88 -4.10 2.30 13.80
N GLU A 89 -4.47 1.70 12.68
CA GLU A 89 -5.85 1.68 12.15
C GLU A 89 -6.83 1.13 13.19
N GLN A 90 -6.58 -0.08 13.70
CA GLN A 90 -7.42 -0.70 14.73
C GLN A 90 -7.54 0.17 15.99
N LYS A 91 -6.46 0.85 16.40
CA LYS A 91 -6.52 1.79 17.52
C LYS A 91 -7.36 3.03 17.24
N ARG A 92 -7.29 3.56 16.01
CA ARG A 92 -8.09 4.72 15.58
C ARG A 92 -9.57 4.37 15.44
N GLU A 93 -9.91 3.13 15.13
CA GLU A 93 -11.31 2.66 15.03
C GLU A 93 -11.96 2.32 16.37
N ASN A 94 -11.18 1.91 17.36
CA ASN A 94 -11.67 1.48 18.69
C ASN A 94 -11.62 2.60 19.76
N GLY A 95 -11.19 3.81 19.41
CA GLY A 95 -11.11 4.97 20.31
C GLY A 95 -12.16 6.01 19.99
#